data_AF-A0A0B7F9N3-F1
#
_entry.id   AF-A0A0B7F9N3-F1
#
_cell.length_a   1.000
_cell.length_b   1.000
_cell.length_c   1.000
_cell.angle_alpha   90.00
_cell.angle_beta   90.00
_cell.angle_gamma   90.00
#
_symmetry.space_group_name_H-M   'P 1'
#
loop_
_entity.id
_entity.type
_entity.pdbx_description
1 polymer ?
#
loop_
_entity_poly.entity_id
_entity_poly.type
_entity_poly.pdbx_seq_one_letter_code
_entity_poly.pdbx_strand_id
1 'polypeptide(L)'
;MWSHIDIVLSHPLHTNTLSRAHLLGLRANPITLAVHVEDQPSREHPDEGGDGLAHFFSSYSERTESLELRCFYNKSEYRQPIRTFFSMARKGVLKRLVLIDKSADCNACSFFAPTNSGPSITNSAIGEYTLHELDTTLQEYEDLMLPLTGLKLSALYPYWTSQAYRGLIELQLIPGRDAGFGNMGTNAIISDVQLVDMLRASPELRVFHFGLSIQTLSESTPRPAYMKDLEVFRLEYMHTDEQQTVLGLINPSQKPLHMIWGTQTHFGPLPLNLPSQSLFTKFFLSSHITRLSIKGMMSEFCFFQLLPLLPQLQYLALSQFIINIAGELEGYEPNFRGVLRRLHLLRCEIYLGSLQLLVETISIERITSSYCQYDYEDLSSVNSLVEHVDSEGGFGEGGWDELL
;
A
#
# COMPACT_ATOMS: atom_id res chain seq x y z
N MET A 1 -19.43 17.00 -10.62
CA MET A 1 -18.91 17.86 -9.52
C MET A 1 -19.74 17.74 -8.25
N TRP A 2 -21.08 17.61 -8.31
CA TRP A 2 -21.91 17.60 -7.09
C TRP A 2 -22.02 16.24 -6.38
N SER A 3 -21.59 15.14 -7.03
CA SER A 3 -21.58 13.79 -6.45
C SER A 3 -20.37 13.51 -5.57
N HIS A 4 -19.35 14.36 -5.57
CA HIS A 4 -18.19 14.24 -4.69
C HIS A 4 -18.38 15.16 -3.48
N ILE A 5 -18.31 14.59 -2.29
CA ILE A 5 -18.49 15.31 -1.02
C ILE A 5 -17.25 15.10 -0.17
N ASP A 6 -16.48 16.16 0.02
CA ASP A 6 -15.33 16.20 0.91
C ASP A 6 -15.72 16.80 2.27
N ILE A 7 -15.46 16.06 3.35
CA ILE A 7 -15.71 16.46 4.74
C ILE A 7 -14.35 16.44 5.44
N VAL A 8 -13.79 17.62 5.68
CA VAL A 8 -12.61 17.76 6.54
C VAL A 8 -13.08 18.05 7.95
N LEU A 9 -12.93 17.08 8.84
CA LEU A 9 -13.18 17.26 10.27
C LEU A 9 -12.00 18.03 10.87
N SER A 10 -12.23 18.74 11.97
CA SER A 10 -11.15 19.32 12.76
C SER A 10 -10.36 20.47 12.09
N HIS A 11 -10.83 21.04 10.97
CA HIS A 11 -10.14 22.17 10.33
C HIS A 11 -10.66 23.53 10.87
N PRO A 12 -9.82 24.39 11.49
CA PRO A 12 -10.26 25.63 12.14
C PRO A 12 -10.93 26.63 11.17
N LEU A 13 -10.55 26.61 9.90
CA LEU A 13 -11.15 27.46 8.85
C LEU A 13 -12.46 26.91 8.27
N HIS A 14 -12.93 25.74 8.71
CA HIS A 14 -14.08 25.07 8.12
C HIS A 14 -15.18 24.77 9.14
N THR A 15 -15.55 25.78 9.93
CA THR A 15 -16.84 25.76 10.63
C THR A 15 -17.94 25.62 9.57
N ASN A 16 -18.80 24.60 9.68
CA ASN A 16 -19.87 24.23 8.73
C ASN A 16 -19.51 23.29 7.55
N THR A 17 -18.44 22.47 7.62
CA THR A 17 -18.21 21.41 6.60
C THR A 17 -19.42 20.48 6.44
N LEU A 18 -19.98 19.98 7.55
CA LEU A 18 -21.13 19.07 7.52
C LEU A 18 -22.39 19.72 6.94
N SER A 19 -22.69 20.98 7.26
CA SER A 19 -23.83 21.69 6.67
C SER A 19 -23.68 21.85 5.16
N ARG A 20 -22.46 22.14 4.69
CA ARG A 20 -22.15 22.19 3.25
C ARG A 20 -22.28 20.81 2.60
N ALA A 21 -21.80 19.76 3.27
CA ALA A 21 -21.93 18.38 2.82
C ALA A 21 -23.41 17.98 2.68
N HIS A 22 -24.27 18.33 3.64
CA HIS A 22 -25.72 18.12 3.52
C HIS A 22 -26.32 18.85 2.31
N LEU A 23 -25.97 20.12 2.10
CA LEU A 23 -26.46 20.89 0.95
C LEU A 23 -26.04 20.25 -0.39
N LEU A 24 -24.80 19.72 -0.48
CA LEU A 24 -24.33 19.00 -1.65
C LEU A 24 -25.07 17.67 -1.84
N GLY A 25 -25.25 16.88 -0.77
CA GLY A 25 -25.99 15.62 -0.80
C GLY A 25 -27.44 15.78 -1.28
N LEU A 26 -28.11 16.86 -0.84
CA LEU A 26 -29.45 17.25 -1.30
C LEU A 26 -29.46 17.59 -2.80
N ARG A 27 -28.49 18.40 -3.25
CA ARG A 27 -28.40 18.83 -4.66
C ARG A 27 -28.03 17.70 -5.62
N ALA A 28 -27.28 16.71 -5.13
CA ALA A 28 -26.87 15.56 -5.92
C ALA A 28 -28.04 14.57 -6.16
N ASN A 29 -29.16 14.67 -5.43
CA ASN A 29 -30.29 13.75 -5.58
C ASN A 29 -30.82 13.76 -7.04
N PRO A 30 -30.91 12.61 -7.73
CA PRO A 30 -30.85 11.21 -7.25
C PRO A 30 -29.53 10.45 -7.52
N ILE A 31 -28.44 11.15 -7.82
CA ILE A 31 -27.14 10.57 -8.19
C ILE A 31 -26.48 9.90 -6.98
N THR A 32 -25.70 8.84 -7.25
CA THR A 32 -24.80 8.22 -6.28
C THR A 32 -23.71 9.18 -5.79
N LEU A 33 -23.21 8.93 -4.59
CA LEU A 33 -22.26 9.79 -3.90
C LEU A 33 -20.90 9.11 -3.74
N ALA A 34 -19.85 9.89 -3.93
CA ALA A 34 -18.51 9.59 -3.48
C ALA A 34 -18.21 10.51 -2.29
N VAL A 35 -18.13 9.93 -1.10
CA VAL A 35 -17.94 10.65 0.16
C VAL A 35 -16.52 10.41 0.65
N HIS A 36 -15.79 11.49 0.85
CA HIS A 36 -14.46 11.50 1.44
C HIS A 36 -14.50 12.24 2.77
N VAL A 37 -14.07 11.59 3.83
CA VAL A 37 -13.99 12.13 5.19
C VAL A 37 -12.54 12.04 5.64
N GLU A 38 -11.95 13.19 5.95
CA GLU A 38 -10.59 13.28 6.46
C GLU A 38 -10.58 14.05 7.77
N ASP A 39 -10.02 13.43 8.81
CA ASP A 39 -9.82 14.08 10.10
C ASP A 39 -8.41 14.63 10.20
N GLN A 40 -8.24 15.94 10.36
CA GLN A 40 -6.90 16.50 10.44
C GLN A 40 -6.35 16.51 11.85
N PRO A 41 -5.04 16.28 12.04
CA PRO A 41 -4.39 16.38 13.33
C PRO A 41 -4.46 17.81 13.90
N SER A 42 -5.40 18.10 14.81
CA SER A 42 -5.45 19.30 15.63
C SER A 42 -5.46 18.97 17.12
N ARG A 43 -4.69 19.74 17.89
CA ARG A 43 -4.45 19.54 19.33
C ARG A 43 -5.63 19.91 20.23
N GLU A 44 -6.67 20.55 19.70
CA GLU A 44 -7.64 21.31 20.52
C GLU A 44 -9.12 20.98 20.27
N HIS A 45 -9.47 19.82 19.70
CA HIS A 45 -10.87 19.59 19.34
C HIS A 45 -11.75 19.05 20.48
N PRO A 46 -12.94 19.66 20.67
CA PRO A 46 -14.01 19.09 21.47
C PRO A 46 -14.70 17.92 20.74
N ASP A 47 -15.16 16.93 21.52
CA ASP A 47 -15.75 15.63 21.14
C ASP A 47 -17.00 15.67 20.20
N GLU A 48 -17.36 16.80 19.59
CA GLU A 48 -18.68 17.00 18.95
C GLU A 48 -18.77 16.52 17.49
N GLY A 49 -17.68 16.04 16.88
CA GLY A 49 -17.66 15.67 15.47
C GLY A 49 -18.44 14.40 15.11
N GLY A 50 -18.46 13.42 16.02
CA GLY A 50 -19.01 12.08 15.77
C GLY A 50 -20.51 12.07 15.47
N ASP A 51 -21.32 12.77 16.26
CA ASP A 51 -22.77 12.78 16.11
C ASP A 51 -23.22 13.43 14.81
N GLY A 52 -22.55 14.52 14.42
CA GLY A 52 -22.82 15.22 13.15
C GLY A 52 -22.52 14.34 11.94
N LEU A 53 -21.44 13.55 11.99
CA LEU A 53 -21.11 12.63 10.91
C LEU A 53 -22.05 11.43 10.86
N ALA A 54 -22.48 10.90 12.00
CA ALA A 54 -23.49 9.84 12.05
C ALA A 54 -24.82 10.32 11.45
N HIS A 55 -25.26 11.54 11.78
CA HIS A 55 -26.44 12.16 11.16
C HIS A 55 -26.29 12.37 9.64
N PHE A 56 -25.10 12.73 9.19
CA PHE A 56 -24.82 12.80 7.76
C PHE A 56 -24.98 11.44 7.08
N PHE A 57 -24.36 10.38 7.63
CA PHE A 57 -24.46 9.05 7.06
C PHE A 57 -25.89 8.50 7.08
N SER A 58 -26.66 8.72 8.14
CA SER A 58 -28.07 8.27 8.17
C SER A 58 -28.92 8.85 7.02
N SER A 59 -28.52 10.02 6.49
CA SER A 59 -29.23 10.68 5.39
C SER A 59 -28.81 10.19 4.00
N TYR A 60 -27.60 9.67 3.83
CA TYR A 60 -26.97 9.54 2.51
C TYR A 60 -26.37 8.17 2.19
N SER A 61 -26.18 7.28 3.18
CA SER A 61 -25.54 5.96 2.97
C SER A 61 -26.20 5.10 1.88
N GLU A 62 -27.52 5.19 1.71
CA GLU A 62 -28.25 4.42 0.69
C GLU A 62 -27.81 4.73 -0.75
N ARG A 63 -27.17 5.88 -0.98
CA ARG A 63 -26.69 6.29 -2.31
C ARG A 63 -25.16 6.41 -2.38
N THR A 64 -24.44 6.09 -1.30
CA THR A 64 -22.98 6.20 -1.29
C THR A 64 -22.36 5.02 -2.02
N GLU A 65 -21.81 5.30 -3.21
CA GLU A 65 -21.12 4.34 -4.05
C GLU A 65 -19.64 4.20 -3.69
N SER A 66 -19.03 5.26 -3.17
CA SER A 66 -17.65 5.26 -2.70
C SER A 66 -17.57 5.95 -1.35
N LEU A 67 -16.99 5.27 -0.36
CA LEU A 67 -16.69 5.84 0.95
C LEU A 67 -15.18 5.80 1.19
N GLU A 68 -14.60 6.95 1.50
CA GLU A 68 -13.25 7.07 2.01
C GLU A 68 -13.28 7.76 3.37
N LEU A 69 -12.81 7.06 4.39
CA LEU A 69 -12.73 7.55 5.76
C LEU A 69 -11.30 7.43 6.25
N ARG A 70 -10.69 8.58 6.55
CA ARG A 70 -9.33 8.70 7.09
C ARG A 70 -9.39 9.30 8.48
N CYS A 71 -9.16 8.47 9.48
CA CYS A 71 -9.18 8.86 10.89
C CYS A 71 -7.74 9.07 11.36
N PHE A 72 -7.44 10.22 11.96
CA PHE A 72 -6.12 10.48 12.57
C PHE A 72 -6.21 10.57 14.11
N TYR A 73 -7.42 10.59 14.67
CA TYR A 73 -7.70 10.66 16.11
C TYR A 73 -8.54 9.50 16.65
N ASN A 74 -8.83 9.60 17.95
CA ASN A 74 -9.49 8.61 18.81
C ASN A 74 -10.54 7.78 18.06
N LYS A 75 -10.28 6.46 17.99
CA LYS A 75 -11.12 5.50 17.29
C LYS A 75 -12.58 5.52 17.76
N SER A 76 -12.85 5.89 19.01
CA SER A 76 -14.19 5.78 19.58
C SER A 76 -15.22 6.67 18.87
N GLU A 77 -14.81 7.85 18.38
CA GLU A 77 -15.72 8.82 17.77
C GLU A 77 -16.23 8.36 16.41
N TYR A 78 -15.43 7.58 15.68
CA TYR A 78 -15.80 7.07 14.35
C TYR A 78 -16.61 5.78 14.38
N ARG A 79 -16.69 5.11 15.55
CA ARG A 79 -17.47 3.88 15.69
C ARG A 79 -18.92 4.11 15.32
N GLN A 80 -19.53 5.16 15.87
CA GLN A 80 -20.96 5.42 15.65
C GLN A 80 -21.27 5.85 14.21
N PRO A 81 -20.50 6.74 13.56
CA PRO A 81 -20.62 7.01 12.14
C PRO A 81 -20.48 5.77 11.26
N ILE A 82 -19.46 4.94 11.47
CA ILE A 82 -19.24 3.71 10.69
C ILE A 82 -20.42 2.75 10.86
N ARG A 83 -20.88 2.54 12.11
CA ARG A 83 -22.08 1.74 12.40
C ARG A 83 -23.30 2.26 11.67
N THR A 84 -23.55 3.57 11.75
CA THR A 84 -24.68 4.23 11.09
C THR A 84 -24.58 4.14 9.57
N PHE A 85 -23.37 4.21 9.01
CA PHE A 85 -23.16 4.02 7.60
C PHE A 85 -23.60 2.62 7.15
N PHE A 86 -23.05 1.59 7.78
CA PHE A 86 -23.31 0.19 7.39
C PHE A 86 -24.76 -0.24 7.62
N SER A 87 -25.45 0.28 8.65
CA SER A 87 -26.87 -0.04 8.90
C SER A 87 -27.83 0.60 7.90
N MET A 88 -27.42 1.71 7.27
CA MET A 88 -28.26 2.47 6.32
C MET A 88 -27.81 2.31 4.86
N ALA A 89 -26.70 1.63 4.60
CA ALA A 89 -26.18 1.49 3.25
C ALA A 89 -27.03 0.53 2.42
N ARG A 90 -27.25 0.88 1.15
CA ARG A 90 -28.05 0.08 0.24
C ARG A 90 -27.20 -1.00 -0.43
N LYS A 91 -27.67 -2.25 -0.35
CA LYS A 91 -27.07 -3.40 -1.06
C LYS A 91 -26.87 -3.12 -2.55
N GLY A 92 -25.72 -3.49 -3.08
CA GLY A 92 -25.40 -3.32 -4.50
C GLY A 92 -24.83 -1.95 -4.89
N VAL A 93 -24.96 -0.92 -4.04
CA VAL A 93 -24.56 0.46 -4.36
C VAL A 93 -23.09 0.72 -4.05
N LEU A 94 -22.60 0.31 -2.88
CA LEU A 94 -21.21 0.53 -2.47
C LEU A 94 -20.24 -0.29 -3.35
N LYS A 95 -19.34 0.40 -4.07
CA LYS A 95 -18.33 -0.19 -4.96
C LYS A 95 -16.90 0.02 -4.48
N ARG A 96 -16.65 1.08 -3.72
CA ARG A 96 -15.32 1.40 -3.20
C ARG A 96 -15.37 1.72 -1.71
N LEU A 97 -14.50 1.10 -0.95
CA LEU A 97 -14.36 1.32 0.48
C LEU A 97 -12.90 1.58 0.83
N VAL A 98 -12.63 2.74 1.41
CA VAL A 98 -11.32 3.12 1.92
C VAL A 98 -11.46 3.45 3.40
N LEU A 99 -10.82 2.68 4.27
CA LEU A 99 -10.82 2.87 5.72
C LEU A 99 -9.39 2.94 6.20
N ILE A 100 -8.94 4.11 6.62
CA ILE A 100 -7.57 4.33 7.05
C ILE A 100 -7.60 4.90 8.46
N ASP A 101 -7.11 4.11 9.42
CA ASP A 101 -6.94 4.54 10.80
C ASP A 101 -5.45 4.79 11.08
N LYS A 102 -5.12 6.06 11.30
CA LYS A 102 -3.78 6.59 11.61
C LYS A 102 -3.69 7.13 13.03
N SER A 103 -4.63 6.76 13.92
CA SER A 103 -4.61 7.21 15.31
C SER A 103 -3.37 6.71 16.05
N ALA A 104 -2.70 7.58 16.82
CA ALA A 104 -1.50 7.18 17.58
C ALA A 104 -1.80 6.21 18.72
N ASP A 105 -3.06 6.13 19.15
CA ASP A 105 -3.53 5.19 20.16
C ASP A 105 -3.83 3.81 19.57
N CYS A 106 -3.55 3.58 18.28
CA CYS A 106 -3.80 2.31 17.60
C CYS A 106 -2.75 1.26 17.95
N ASN A 107 -2.63 0.94 19.23
CA ASN A 107 -1.84 -0.21 19.63
C ASN A 107 -2.44 -1.51 19.07
N ALA A 108 -3.66 -1.57 18.53
CA ALA A 108 -4.18 -2.80 17.93
C ALA A 108 -4.92 -2.57 16.61
N CYS A 109 -4.76 -3.53 15.70
CA CYS A 109 -5.63 -3.68 14.54
C CYS A 109 -7.07 -3.96 14.98
N SER A 110 -7.99 -3.38 14.24
CA SER A 110 -9.42 -3.45 14.50
C SER A 110 -10.13 -4.18 13.38
N PHE A 111 -11.14 -4.97 13.74
CA PHE A 111 -12.03 -5.60 12.79
C PHE A 111 -13.44 -5.07 12.99
N PHE A 112 -14.20 -4.96 11.91
CA PHE A 112 -15.64 -4.77 12.00
C PHE A 112 -16.36 -6.04 11.59
N ALA A 113 -17.41 -6.36 12.32
CA ALA A 113 -18.22 -7.55 12.09
C ALA A 113 -19.69 -7.25 12.46
N PRO A 114 -20.65 -7.97 11.88
CA PRO A 114 -22.05 -7.88 12.27
C PRO A 114 -22.26 -8.21 13.77
N THR A 115 -23.42 -7.86 14.32
CA THR A 115 -23.77 -8.28 15.69
C THR A 115 -23.86 -9.80 15.75
N ASN A 116 -23.42 -10.41 16.86
CA ASN A 116 -23.48 -11.86 17.09
C ASN A 116 -22.61 -12.73 16.18
N SER A 117 -21.59 -12.16 15.56
CA SER A 117 -20.75 -12.93 14.63
C SER A 117 -19.91 -14.03 15.30
N GLY A 118 -19.92 -14.09 16.63
CA GLY A 118 -19.24 -15.13 17.41
C GLY A 118 -17.72 -14.98 17.42
N PRO A 119 -17.04 -15.53 18.43
CA PRO A 119 -15.59 -15.44 18.55
C PRO A 119 -14.83 -16.19 17.44
N SER A 120 -15.50 -17.04 16.66
CA SER A 120 -14.88 -17.87 15.62
C SER A 120 -14.45 -17.09 14.38
N ILE A 121 -14.89 -15.84 14.21
CA ILE A 121 -14.60 -15.06 13.01
C ILE A 121 -13.19 -14.44 13.05
N THR A 122 -12.69 -14.11 14.24
CA THR A 122 -11.34 -13.60 14.44
C THR A 122 -10.45 -14.75 14.88
N ASN A 123 -10.29 -15.75 14.03
CA ASN A 123 -9.67 -17.07 14.29
C ASN A 123 -8.18 -17.05 14.76
N SER A 124 -7.73 -16.01 15.46
CA SER A 124 -6.37 -15.80 15.89
C SER A 124 -6.26 -16.03 17.41
N ALA A 125 -5.59 -17.12 17.76
CA ALA A 125 -5.02 -17.37 19.08
C ALA A 125 -3.86 -16.39 19.45
N ILE A 126 -3.68 -15.30 18.70
CA ILE A 126 -2.45 -14.49 18.68
C ILE A 126 -2.85 -13.02 18.45
N GLY A 127 -3.10 -12.27 19.53
CA GLY A 127 -3.27 -10.81 19.50
C GLY A 127 -4.57 -10.29 20.13
N GLU A 128 -4.47 -9.20 20.89
CA GLU A 128 -5.62 -8.40 21.32
C GLU A 128 -6.14 -7.60 20.13
N TYR A 129 -7.18 -8.08 19.47
CA TYR A 129 -7.86 -7.32 18.43
C TYR A 129 -9.12 -6.64 18.99
N THR A 130 -9.42 -5.43 18.51
CA THR A 130 -10.69 -4.78 18.83
C THR A 130 -11.74 -5.13 17.78
N LEU A 131 -12.84 -5.75 18.21
CA LEU A 131 -13.99 -6.02 17.35
C LEU A 131 -15.02 -4.88 17.48
N HIS A 132 -15.33 -4.22 16.36
CA HIS A 132 -16.38 -3.23 16.27
C HIS A 132 -17.62 -3.89 15.69
N GLU A 133 -18.57 -4.22 16.56
CA GLU A 133 -19.85 -4.78 16.13
C GLU A 133 -20.65 -3.74 15.35
N LEU A 134 -21.25 -4.13 14.24
CA LEU A 134 -22.16 -3.35 13.42
C LEU A 134 -23.59 -3.81 13.67
N ASP A 135 -24.54 -2.87 13.69
CA ASP A 135 -25.97 -3.15 13.91
C ASP A 135 -26.63 -3.70 12.62
N THR A 136 -26.15 -4.85 12.15
CA THR A 136 -26.60 -5.53 10.93
C THR A 136 -26.48 -7.05 11.10
N THR A 137 -27.30 -7.80 10.38
CA THR A 137 -27.12 -9.26 10.28
C THR A 137 -25.91 -9.61 9.43
N LEU A 138 -25.39 -10.85 9.59
CA LEU A 138 -24.31 -11.38 8.77
C LEU A 138 -24.63 -11.34 7.28
N GLN A 139 -25.82 -11.78 6.89
CA GLN A 139 -26.22 -11.82 5.48
C GLN A 139 -26.31 -10.40 4.88
N GLU A 140 -26.88 -9.44 5.61
CA GLU A 140 -27.00 -8.05 5.14
C GLU A 140 -25.63 -7.40 4.96
N TYR A 141 -24.72 -7.63 5.91
CA TYR A 141 -23.35 -7.16 5.85
C TYR A 141 -22.61 -7.75 4.63
N GLU A 142 -22.71 -9.05 4.41
CA GLU A 142 -22.05 -9.73 3.29
C GLU A 142 -22.63 -9.31 1.93
N ASP A 143 -23.96 -9.15 1.84
CA ASP A 143 -24.62 -8.63 0.63
C ASP A 143 -24.20 -7.21 0.28
N LEU A 144 -23.88 -6.40 1.31
CA LEU A 144 -23.40 -5.03 1.14
C LEU A 144 -21.92 -4.99 0.71
N MET A 145 -21.12 -5.96 1.15
CA MET A 145 -19.69 -6.04 0.85
C MET A 145 -19.37 -6.69 -0.50
N LEU A 146 -20.18 -7.65 -0.93
CA LEU A 146 -20.00 -8.40 -2.18
C LEU A 146 -19.81 -7.52 -3.45
N PRO A 147 -20.49 -6.37 -3.61
CA PRO A 147 -20.36 -5.55 -4.81
C PRO A 147 -19.10 -4.69 -4.86
N LEU A 148 -18.25 -4.72 -3.82
CA LEU A 148 -17.01 -3.96 -3.78
C LEU A 148 -16.06 -4.40 -4.89
N THR A 149 -15.48 -3.42 -5.57
CA THR A 149 -14.42 -3.62 -6.57
C THR A 149 -13.10 -2.99 -6.15
N GLY A 150 -13.11 -2.10 -5.15
CA GLY A 150 -11.91 -1.45 -4.63
C GLY A 150 -11.92 -1.37 -3.11
N LEU A 151 -10.88 -1.89 -2.49
CA LEU A 151 -10.74 -1.97 -1.03
C LEU A 151 -9.36 -1.48 -0.60
N LYS A 152 -9.31 -0.41 0.19
CA LYS A 152 -8.06 0.11 0.78
C LYS A 152 -8.20 0.25 2.28
N LEU A 153 -7.47 -0.57 3.02
CA LEU A 153 -7.64 -0.73 4.46
C LEU A 153 -6.32 -0.52 5.16
N SER A 154 -6.36 0.26 6.25
CA SER A 154 -5.26 0.42 7.17
C SER A 154 -5.76 0.44 8.60
N ALA A 155 -5.28 -0.52 9.40
CA ALA A 155 -5.65 -0.79 10.80
C ALA A 155 -7.14 -1.09 11.10
N LEU A 156 -8.03 -0.99 10.12
CA LEU A 156 -9.45 -1.33 10.23
C LEU A 156 -9.87 -2.23 9.06
N TYR A 157 -10.23 -3.49 9.35
CA TYR A 157 -10.49 -4.50 8.31
C TYR A 157 -11.84 -5.21 8.48
N PRO A 158 -12.52 -5.59 7.39
CA PRO A 158 -13.45 -6.71 7.41
C PRO A 158 -12.72 -7.96 7.93
N TYR A 159 -13.44 -8.84 8.61
CA TYR A 159 -12.90 -10.15 8.93
C TYR A 159 -12.49 -10.91 7.67
N TRP A 160 -11.41 -11.68 7.73
CA TRP A 160 -10.71 -12.24 6.56
C TRP A 160 -11.56 -13.15 5.66
N THR A 161 -12.62 -13.76 6.18
CA THR A 161 -13.52 -14.63 5.41
C THR A 161 -14.71 -13.90 4.76
N SER A 162 -14.78 -12.57 4.87
CA SER A 162 -15.87 -11.76 4.31
C SER A 162 -15.88 -11.77 2.78
N GLN A 163 -17.07 -11.62 2.19
CA GLN A 163 -17.31 -11.40 0.77
C GLN A 163 -16.65 -10.10 0.27
N ALA A 164 -16.25 -9.18 1.16
CA ALA A 164 -15.55 -7.94 0.81
C ALA A 164 -14.28 -8.17 -0.03
N TYR A 165 -13.67 -9.36 0.07
CA TYR A 165 -12.44 -9.72 -0.63
C TYR A 165 -12.66 -10.46 -1.96
N ARG A 166 -13.89 -10.47 -2.48
CA ARG A 166 -14.24 -11.15 -3.74
C ARG A 166 -14.49 -10.17 -4.87
N GLY A 167 -14.10 -10.52 -6.09
CA GLY A 167 -14.34 -9.70 -7.28
C GLY A 167 -13.60 -8.36 -7.28
N LEU A 168 -12.53 -8.22 -6.50
CA LEU A 168 -11.78 -6.97 -6.39
C LEU A 168 -10.91 -6.72 -7.63
N ILE A 169 -10.82 -5.44 -8.00
CA ILE A 169 -9.90 -4.87 -9.00
C ILE A 169 -8.73 -4.18 -8.28
N GLU A 170 -8.99 -3.60 -7.11
CA GLU A 170 -7.98 -2.97 -6.25
C GLU A 170 -8.09 -3.50 -4.82
N LEU A 171 -6.97 -3.98 -4.28
CA LEU A 171 -6.85 -4.42 -2.90
C LEU A 171 -5.58 -3.82 -2.30
N GLN A 172 -5.74 -3.05 -1.22
CA GLN A 172 -4.65 -2.52 -0.42
C GLN A 172 -4.87 -2.88 1.05
N LEU A 173 -3.96 -3.67 1.63
CA LEU A 173 -3.96 -4.06 3.03
C LEU A 173 -2.65 -3.58 3.65
N ILE A 174 -2.71 -2.45 4.36
CA ILE A 174 -1.55 -1.72 4.86
C ILE A 174 -1.62 -1.73 6.39
N PRO A 175 -0.51 -1.88 7.12
CA PRO A 175 -0.59 -1.84 8.57
C PRO A 175 -0.96 -0.44 9.09
N GLY A 176 -1.25 -0.34 10.39
CA GLY A 176 -1.46 0.94 11.06
C GLY A 176 -0.18 1.77 11.18
N ARG A 177 -0.34 3.04 11.56
CA ARG A 177 0.74 4.06 11.58
C ARG A 177 2.00 3.64 12.33
N ASP A 178 1.88 2.90 13.44
CA ASP A 178 3.00 2.62 14.33
C ASP A 178 3.77 1.33 14.01
N ALA A 179 3.37 0.59 12.98
CA ALA A 179 4.07 -0.62 12.54
C ALA A 179 5.47 -0.33 11.97
N GLY A 180 5.77 0.92 11.61
CA GLY A 180 7.02 1.31 10.96
C GLY A 180 8.19 1.66 11.89
N PHE A 181 7.94 1.89 13.19
CA PHE A 181 8.96 2.46 14.11
C PHE A 181 9.40 1.52 15.24
N GLY A 182 9.48 0.22 14.95
CA GLY A 182 10.03 -0.78 15.87
C GLY A 182 9.04 -1.32 16.92
N ASN A 183 7.80 -0.84 16.93
CA ASN A 183 6.73 -1.43 17.73
C ASN A 183 6.00 -2.51 16.91
N MET A 184 6.67 -3.66 16.72
CA MET A 184 6.21 -4.80 15.90
C MET A 184 4.97 -5.53 16.44
N GLY A 185 4.43 -5.14 17.59
CA GLY A 185 3.57 -6.01 18.37
C GLY A 185 2.20 -6.31 17.77
N THR A 186 1.67 -5.50 16.85
CA THR A 186 0.20 -5.44 16.67
C THR A 186 -0.29 -5.25 15.24
N ASN A 187 0.51 -5.72 14.28
CA ASN A 187 0.03 -5.89 12.91
C ASN A 187 -1.09 -6.92 12.85
N ALA A 188 -2.06 -6.69 11.97
CA ALA A 188 -3.05 -7.70 11.65
C ALA A 188 -2.32 -8.86 11.00
N ILE A 189 -2.57 -10.07 11.50
CA ILE A 189 -1.97 -11.29 10.97
C ILE A 189 -3.02 -11.96 10.07
N ILE A 190 -2.60 -12.31 8.86
CA ILE A 190 -3.40 -13.08 7.90
C ILE A 190 -2.65 -14.36 7.58
N SER A 191 -3.36 -15.48 7.45
CA SER A 191 -2.69 -16.72 7.03
C SER A 191 -2.40 -16.75 5.53
N ASP A 192 -1.38 -17.51 5.15
CA ASP A 192 -1.06 -17.81 3.75
C ASP A 192 -2.27 -18.37 2.96
N VAL A 193 -3.03 -19.28 3.57
CA VAL A 193 -4.25 -19.85 2.99
C VAL A 193 -5.33 -18.77 2.79
N GLN A 194 -5.57 -17.93 3.80
CA GLN A 194 -6.56 -16.85 3.71
C GLN A 194 -6.20 -15.87 2.59
N LEU A 195 -4.93 -15.46 2.51
CA LEU A 195 -4.48 -14.54 1.47
C LEU A 195 -4.65 -15.14 0.08
N VAL A 196 -4.26 -16.41 -0.11
CA VAL A 196 -4.45 -17.08 -1.40
C VAL A 196 -5.92 -17.19 -1.78
N ASP A 197 -6.81 -17.48 -0.83
CA ASP A 197 -8.24 -17.57 -1.09
C ASP A 197 -8.84 -16.21 -1.48
N MET A 198 -8.40 -15.11 -0.85
CA MET A 198 -8.78 -13.75 -1.27
C MET A 198 -8.31 -13.45 -2.71
N LEU A 199 -7.04 -13.76 -3.02
CA LEU A 199 -6.48 -13.53 -4.35
C LEU A 199 -7.22 -14.34 -5.43
N ARG A 200 -7.54 -15.61 -5.15
CA ARG A 200 -8.32 -16.47 -6.06
C ARG A 200 -9.75 -16.01 -6.24
N ALA A 201 -10.34 -15.43 -5.20
CA ALA A 201 -11.69 -14.86 -5.28
C ALA A 201 -11.74 -13.55 -6.07
N SER A 202 -10.58 -12.97 -6.40
CA SER A 202 -10.44 -11.70 -7.15
C SER A 202 -9.52 -11.86 -8.37
N PRO A 203 -9.92 -12.66 -9.39
CA PRO A 203 -9.07 -12.96 -10.55
C PRO A 203 -8.79 -11.76 -11.47
N GLU A 204 -9.59 -10.69 -11.37
CA GLU A 204 -9.46 -9.45 -12.15
C GLU A 204 -8.66 -8.37 -11.41
N LEU A 205 -7.97 -8.72 -10.32
CA LEU A 205 -7.20 -7.78 -9.52
C LEU A 205 -6.06 -7.16 -10.35
N ARG A 206 -6.07 -5.83 -10.46
CA ARG A 206 -5.09 -5.01 -11.19
C ARG A 206 -4.09 -4.34 -10.26
N VAL A 207 -4.52 -3.96 -9.06
CA VAL A 207 -3.69 -3.31 -8.05
C VAL A 207 -3.70 -4.15 -6.78
N PHE A 208 -2.52 -4.58 -6.36
CA PHE A 208 -2.34 -5.30 -5.10
C PHE A 208 -1.24 -4.63 -4.27
N HIS A 209 -1.62 -4.06 -3.13
CA HIS A 209 -0.70 -3.54 -2.13
C HIS A 209 -0.88 -4.35 -0.84
N PHE A 210 0.21 -4.96 -0.38
CA PHE A 210 0.20 -5.76 0.82
C PHE A 210 1.33 -5.36 1.75
N GLY A 211 0.98 -5.16 3.02
CA GLY A 211 1.89 -4.79 4.09
C GLY A 211 1.60 -5.43 5.44
N LEU A 212 0.73 -6.45 5.49
CA LEU A 212 0.39 -7.13 6.72
C LEU A 212 1.37 -8.28 7.00
N SER A 213 1.44 -8.67 8.28
CA SER A 213 2.19 -9.86 8.67
C SER A 213 1.48 -11.13 8.21
N ILE A 214 2.26 -12.11 7.75
CA ILE A 214 1.72 -13.35 7.19
C ILE A 214 2.12 -14.54 8.05
N GLN A 215 1.13 -15.38 8.37
CA GLN A 215 1.34 -16.60 9.12
C GLN A 215 1.22 -17.82 8.21
N THR A 216 2.29 -18.60 8.12
CA THR A 216 2.29 -19.89 7.45
C THR A 216 1.68 -20.94 8.38
N LEU A 217 0.41 -21.29 8.18
CA LEU A 217 -0.30 -22.25 9.03
C LEU A 217 -0.20 -23.69 8.54
N SER A 218 0.06 -23.89 7.26
CA SER A 218 0.02 -25.22 6.62
C SER A 218 1.43 -25.80 6.45
N GLU A 219 1.57 -27.12 6.66
CA GLU A 219 2.80 -27.84 6.31
C GLU A 219 3.04 -27.84 4.79
N SER A 220 1.96 -27.75 4.00
CA SER A 220 2.01 -27.61 2.55
C SER A 220 1.79 -26.16 2.13
N THR A 221 2.68 -25.62 1.30
CA THR A 221 2.49 -24.29 0.71
C THR A 221 1.25 -24.30 -0.21
N PRO A 222 0.32 -23.34 -0.04
CA PRO A 222 -0.86 -23.28 -0.87
C PRO A 222 -0.46 -22.96 -2.32
N ARG A 223 -1.21 -23.53 -3.28
CA ARG A 223 -0.94 -23.29 -4.71
C ARG A 223 -1.03 -21.79 -5.03
N PRO A 224 -0.03 -21.20 -5.72
CA PRO A 224 -0.06 -19.77 -6.04
C PRO A 224 -1.32 -19.36 -6.82
N ALA A 225 -1.85 -18.17 -6.53
CA ALA A 225 -2.96 -17.56 -7.26
C ALA A 225 -2.47 -16.99 -8.59
N TYR A 226 -3.16 -17.33 -9.69
CA TYR A 226 -2.82 -16.78 -11.01
C TYR A 226 -3.46 -15.41 -11.18
N MET A 227 -2.63 -14.38 -11.37
CA MET A 227 -3.07 -12.99 -11.45
C MET A 227 -3.00 -12.50 -12.89
N LYS A 228 -4.10 -12.69 -13.63
CA LYS A 228 -4.16 -12.44 -15.07
C LYS A 228 -3.92 -10.96 -15.41
N ASP A 229 -4.53 -10.08 -14.63
CA ASP A 229 -4.65 -8.65 -14.95
C ASP A 229 -3.85 -7.75 -14.00
N LEU A 230 -2.93 -8.32 -13.20
CA LEU A 230 -2.12 -7.56 -12.24
C LEU A 230 -1.17 -6.59 -12.97
N GLU A 231 -1.31 -5.31 -12.67
CA GLU A 231 -0.56 -4.20 -13.28
C GLU A 231 0.34 -3.52 -12.26
N VAL A 232 -0.12 -3.37 -11.01
CA VAL A 232 0.63 -2.76 -9.92
C VAL A 232 0.70 -3.71 -8.75
N PHE A 233 1.92 -4.01 -8.32
CA PHE A 233 2.18 -4.87 -7.17
C PHE A 233 3.12 -4.18 -6.19
N ARG A 234 2.62 -3.90 -4.98
CA ARG A 234 3.35 -3.20 -3.92
C ARG A 234 3.50 -4.10 -2.71
N LEU A 235 4.74 -4.32 -2.32
CA LEU A 235 5.16 -5.08 -1.14
C LEU A 235 5.98 -4.17 -0.25
N GLU A 236 5.38 -3.69 0.83
CA GLU A 236 6.00 -2.77 1.77
C GLU A 236 5.63 -3.17 3.19
N TYR A 237 6.31 -2.61 4.19
CA TYR A 237 5.92 -2.74 5.60
C TYR A 237 5.98 -4.15 6.23
N MET A 238 6.79 -5.07 5.69
CA MET A 238 6.91 -6.43 6.24
C MET A 238 8.36 -6.95 6.16
N HIS A 239 8.64 -8.05 6.87
CA HIS A 239 9.95 -8.68 6.87
C HIS A 239 10.24 -9.44 5.57
N THR A 240 11.53 -9.61 5.24
CA THR A 240 11.98 -10.28 4.01
C THR A 240 11.39 -11.69 3.82
N ASP A 241 11.28 -12.48 4.88
CA ASP A 241 10.73 -13.84 4.86
C ASP A 241 9.21 -13.84 4.61
N GLU A 242 8.49 -12.87 5.18
CA GLU A 242 7.08 -12.63 4.88
C GLU A 242 6.89 -12.21 3.42
N GLN A 243 7.74 -11.32 2.90
CA GLN A 243 7.74 -10.94 1.48
C GLN A 243 7.96 -12.15 0.58
N GLN A 244 8.95 -13.00 0.89
CA GLN A 244 9.19 -14.23 0.13
C GLN A 244 7.96 -15.12 0.12
N THR A 245 7.31 -15.26 1.28
CA THR A 245 6.07 -16.03 1.40
C THR A 245 5.02 -15.47 0.45
N VAL A 246 4.70 -14.17 0.52
CA VAL A 246 3.72 -13.52 -0.36
C VAL A 246 4.06 -13.66 -1.84
N LEU A 247 5.33 -13.49 -2.22
CA LEU A 247 5.80 -13.71 -3.59
C LEU A 247 5.58 -15.15 -4.06
N GLY A 248 5.77 -16.12 -3.15
CA GLY A 248 5.46 -17.52 -3.41
C GLY A 248 3.97 -17.82 -3.58
N LEU A 249 3.08 -16.93 -3.13
CA LEU A 249 1.63 -17.10 -3.22
C LEU A 249 1.04 -16.52 -4.51
N ILE A 250 1.82 -15.81 -5.32
CA ILE A 250 1.36 -15.05 -6.49
C ILE A 250 2.06 -15.54 -7.74
N ASN A 251 1.29 -15.75 -8.80
CA ASN A 251 1.80 -16.06 -10.13
C ASN A 251 1.23 -15.05 -11.14
N PRO A 252 1.97 -13.96 -11.44
CA PRO A 252 1.49 -12.94 -12.36
C PRO A 252 1.49 -13.45 -13.81
N SER A 253 0.69 -12.80 -14.65
CA SER A 253 0.72 -13.05 -16.09
C SER A 253 1.96 -12.44 -16.76
N GLN A 254 2.02 -12.56 -18.09
CA GLN A 254 3.08 -11.94 -18.90
C GLN A 254 2.79 -10.47 -19.26
N LYS A 255 1.81 -9.85 -18.60
CA LYS A 255 1.52 -8.42 -18.77
C LYS A 255 2.58 -7.56 -18.07
N PRO A 256 2.87 -6.36 -18.59
CA PRO A 256 3.76 -5.41 -17.92
C PRO A 256 3.36 -5.14 -16.48
N LEU A 257 4.27 -5.45 -15.56
CA LEU A 257 4.10 -5.25 -14.12
C LEU A 257 4.93 -4.05 -13.66
N HIS A 258 4.29 -3.16 -12.90
CA HIS A 258 4.94 -2.18 -12.06
C HIS A 258 5.03 -2.73 -10.64
N MET A 259 6.25 -3.01 -10.19
CA MET A 259 6.52 -3.50 -8.85
C MET A 259 7.10 -2.38 -7.98
N ILE A 260 6.58 -2.28 -6.75
CA ILE A 260 7.08 -1.39 -5.71
C ILE A 260 7.47 -2.26 -4.53
N TRP A 261 8.71 -2.14 -4.08
CA TRP A 261 9.29 -3.01 -3.08
C TRP A 261 9.98 -2.18 -1.99
N GLY A 262 9.51 -2.27 -0.76
CA GLY A 262 10.15 -1.65 0.40
C GLY A 262 10.44 -2.69 1.47
N THR A 263 11.66 -2.68 2.02
CA THR A 263 12.00 -3.49 3.20
C THR A 263 11.89 -2.65 4.48
N GLN A 264 11.47 -3.27 5.59
CA GLN A 264 11.50 -2.66 6.92
C GLN A 264 12.76 -3.00 7.74
N THR A 265 13.67 -3.83 7.21
CA THR A 265 14.80 -4.31 8.01
C THR A 265 15.84 -3.20 8.22
N HIS A 266 15.77 -2.51 9.36
CA HIS A 266 16.77 -1.55 9.84
C HIS A 266 18.18 -2.14 10.01
N PHE A 267 18.33 -3.47 9.99
CA PHE A 267 19.51 -4.18 10.45
C PHE A 267 20.08 -5.19 9.47
N GLY A 268 20.06 -4.89 8.17
CA GLY A 268 20.83 -5.67 7.21
C GLY A 268 20.82 -5.07 5.82
N PRO A 269 21.83 -5.38 4.98
CA PRO A 269 21.72 -5.12 3.56
C PRO A 269 20.42 -5.74 3.05
N LEU A 270 19.79 -5.14 2.03
CA LEU A 270 18.75 -5.85 1.30
C LEU A 270 19.25 -7.27 1.02
N PRO A 271 18.38 -8.28 1.04
CA PRO A 271 18.74 -9.66 0.75
C PRO A 271 19.08 -9.85 -0.74
N LEU A 272 19.72 -8.88 -1.42
CA LEU A 272 20.08 -8.95 -2.83
C LEU A 272 21.09 -10.04 -3.13
N ASN A 273 21.82 -10.54 -2.11
CA ASN A 273 22.39 -11.89 -2.12
C ASN A 273 21.27 -12.96 -2.08
N LEU A 274 20.34 -12.86 -3.02
CA LEU A 274 19.24 -13.78 -3.21
C LEU A 274 19.85 -15.11 -3.62
N PRO A 275 19.71 -16.17 -2.80
CA PRO A 275 20.05 -17.50 -3.25
C PRO A 275 19.32 -17.75 -4.57
N SER A 276 19.98 -18.38 -5.54
CA SER A 276 19.41 -18.64 -6.87
C SER A 276 18.05 -19.39 -6.84
N GLN A 277 17.72 -20.01 -5.70
CA GLN A 277 16.48 -20.74 -5.46
C GLN A 277 15.43 -19.98 -4.63
N SER A 278 15.70 -18.73 -4.24
CA SER A 278 14.78 -17.92 -3.46
C SER A 278 13.48 -17.65 -4.21
N LEU A 279 12.40 -17.41 -3.46
CA LEU A 279 11.10 -17.06 -4.05
C LEU A 279 11.16 -15.71 -4.79
N PHE A 280 12.00 -14.77 -4.35
CA PHE A 280 12.31 -13.54 -5.08
C PHE A 280 12.90 -13.83 -6.46
N THR A 281 13.97 -14.63 -6.54
CA THR A 281 14.62 -14.95 -7.81
C THR A 281 13.63 -15.59 -8.78
N LYS A 282 12.83 -16.56 -8.28
CA LYS A 282 11.80 -17.21 -9.09
C LYS A 282 10.75 -16.21 -9.58
N PHE A 283 10.27 -15.34 -8.69
CA PHE A 283 9.27 -14.33 -9.03
C PHE A 283 9.79 -13.31 -10.05
N PHE A 284 10.99 -12.76 -9.85
CA PHE A 284 11.59 -11.80 -10.79
C PHE A 284 11.80 -12.41 -12.18
N LEU A 285 12.28 -13.66 -12.24
CA LEU A 285 12.48 -14.36 -13.51
C LEU A 285 11.16 -14.72 -14.23
N SER A 286 10.09 -15.01 -13.50
CA SER A 286 8.80 -15.40 -14.09
C SER A 286 7.91 -14.20 -14.44
N SER A 287 8.14 -13.05 -13.82
CA SER A 287 7.31 -11.85 -13.95
C SER A 287 7.80 -10.92 -15.04
N HIS A 288 6.87 -10.30 -15.77
CA HIS A 288 7.19 -9.29 -16.79
C HIS A 288 7.32 -7.89 -16.15
N ILE A 289 8.29 -7.72 -15.25
CA ILE A 289 8.52 -6.45 -14.56
C ILE A 289 9.17 -5.45 -15.53
N THR A 290 8.46 -4.36 -15.81
CA THR A 290 8.96 -3.28 -16.68
C THR A 290 9.31 -2.02 -15.89
N ARG A 291 8.71 -1.85 -14.71
CA ARG A 291 8.99 -0.77 -13.77
C ARG A 291 9.22 -1.36 -12.40
N LEU A 292 10.32 -0.99 -11.77
CA LEU A 292 10.65 -1.40 -10.42
C LEU A 292 11.04 -0.19 -9.61
N SER A 293 10.34 0.01 -8.49
CA SER A 293 10.66 1.05 -7.51
C SER A 293 11.04 0.36 -6.21
N ILE A 294 12.24 0.63 -5.71
CA ILE A 294 12.77 0.00 -4.51
C ILE A 294 13.02 1.07 -3.47
N LYS A 295 12.53 0.83 -2.25
CA LYS A 295 12.80 1.66 -1.08
C LYS A 295 13.75 0.94 -0.13
N GLY A 296 14.96 1.48 -0.03
CA GLY A 296 16.01 1.04 0.88
C GLY A 296 15.98 1.76 2.22
N MET A 297 16.99 1.46 3.02
CA MET A 297 17.24 2.08 4.32
C MET A 297 18.72 2.45 4.45
N MET A 298 19.26 3.19 3.48
CA MET A 298 20.69 3.54 3.37
C MET A 298 21.61 2.31 3.30
N SER A 299 21.16 1.25 2.62
CA SER A 299 22.00 0.08 2.35
C SER A 299 22.73 0.22 1.01
N GLU A 300 23.81 -0.53 0.82
CA GLU A 300 24.38 -0.73 -0.52
C GLU A 300 23.36 -1.43 -1.43
N PHE A 301 23.34 -1.03 -2.70
CA PHE A 301 22.46 -1.60 -3.72
C PHE A 301 23.26 -2.39 -4.75
N CYS A 302 22.92 -3.67 -4.94
CA CYS A 302 23.61 -4.55 -5.88
C CYS A 302 22.95 -4.56 -7.27
N PHE A 303 23.38 -3.68 -8.18
CA PHE A 303 22.81 -3.61 -9.55
C PHE A 303 23.02 -4.89 -10.34
N PHE A 304 24.23 -5.46 -10.29
CA PHE A 304 24.61 -6.55 -11.18
C PHE A 304 24.03 -7.91 -10.75
N GLN A 305 23.51 -7.99 -9.52
CA GLN A 305 22.75 -9.15 -9.05
C GLN A 305 21.27 -9.06 -9.46
N LEU A 306 20.68 -7.86 -9.43
CA LEU A 306 19.26 -7.66 -9.69
C LEU A 306 18.94 -7.63 -11.19
N LEU A 307 19.69 -6.87 -11.98
CA LEU A 307 19.36 -6.61 -13.38
C LEU A 307 19.28 -7.87 -14.26
N PRO A 308 20.15 -8.89 -14.11
CA PRO A 308 20.02 -10.15 -14.86
C PRO A 308 18.70 -10.90 -14.59
N LEU A 309 18.05 -10.65 -13.45
CA LEU A 309 16.76 -11.25 -13.11
C LEU A 309 15.59 -10.54 -13.77
N LEU A 310 15.80 -9.34 -14.33
CA LEU A 310 14.75 -8.45 -14.83
C LEU A 310 15.05 -8.00 -16.28
N PRO A 311 15.11 -8.92 -17.25
CA PRO A 311 15.54 -8.62 -18.61
C PRO A 311 14.65 -7.62 -19.35
N GLN A 312 13.42 -7.38 -18.88
CA GLN A 312 12.44 -6.46 -19.48
C GLN A 312 12.34 -5.11 -18.74
N LEU A 313 13.20 -4.89 -17.73
CA LEU A 313 13.18 -3.67 -16.93
C LEU A 313 13.53 -2.45 -17.78
N GLN A 314 12.64 -1.45 -17.77
CA GLN A 314 12.83 -0.18 -18.49
C GLN A 314 12.96 1.00 -17.53
N TYR A 315 12.37 0.91 -16.34
CA TYR A 315 12.34 1.98 -15.35
C TYR A 315 12.76 1.41 -14.01
N LEU A 316 13.83 1.97 -13.43
CA LEU A 316 14.30 1.66 -12.10
C LEU A 316 14.28 2.93 -11.25
N ALA A 317 13.55 2.92 -10.15
CA ALA A 317 13.59 3.97 -9.15
C ALA A 317 14.17 3.41 -7.86
N LEU A 318 15.18 4.09 -7.32
CA LEU A 318 15.87 3.72 -6.10
C LEU A 318 15.70 4.86 -5.09
N SER A 319 15.17 4.52 -3.92
CA SER A 319 15.06 5.41 -2.78
C SER A 319 16.02 5.01 -1.69
N GLN A 320 16.72 5.96 -1.11
CA GLN A 320 17.43 5.74 0.14
C GLN A 320 18.45 4.58 0.04
N PHE A 321 19.33 4.62 -0.96
CA PHE A 321 20.43 3.66 -1.13
C PHE A 321 21.79 4.34 -1.13
N ILE A 322 22.81 3.56 -0.79
CA ILE A 322 24.21 3.87 -1.06
C ILE A 322 24.57 3.20 -2.40
N ILE A 323 24.98 4.00 -3.37
CA ILE A 323 25.32 3.55 -4.72
C ILE A 323 26.84 3.46 -4.84
N ASN A 324 27.37 2.29 -4.46
CA ASN A 324 28.79 1.94 -4.55
C ASN A 324 28.98 0.63 -5.32
N ILE A 325 29.41 0.73 -6.56
CA ILE A 325 29.47 -0.38 -7.52
C ILE A 325 30.90 -0.92 -7.63
N ALA A 326 31.91 -0.18 -7.16
CA ALA A 326 33.31 -0.61 -7.23
C ALA A 326 33.52 -1.99 -6.57
N GLY A 327 32.85 -2.25 -5.45
CA GLY A 327 32.90 -3.54 -4.77
C GLY A 327 32.14 -4.68 -5.47
N GLU A 328 31.14 -4.37 -6.30
CA GLU A 328 30.34 -5.39 -7.00
C GLU A 328 31.09 -6.05 -8.17
N LEU A 329 32.00 -5.33 -8.81
CA LEU A 329 32.70 -5.81 -10.01
C LEU A 329 33.83 -6.80 -9.72
N GLU A 330 34.26 -6.93 -8.47
CA GLU A 330 35.26 -7.93 -8.07
C GLU A 330 34.68 -9.35 -8.18
N GLY A 331 34.63 -9.88 -9.41
CA GLY A 331 34.24 -11.25 -9.71
C GLY A 331 32.91 -11.43 -10.47
N TYR A 332 32.29 -10.35 -10.96
CA TYR A 332 31.06 -10.43 -11.74
C TYR A 332 31.21 -9.84 -13.14
N GLU A 333 30.90 -10.65 -14.17
CA GLU A 333 30.70 -10.13 -15.51
C GLU A 333 29.25 -9.62 -15.66
N PRO A 334 29.06 -8.34 -16.00
CA PRO A 334 27.74 -7.76 -16.17
C PRO A 334 27.02 -8.42 -17.37
N ASN A 335 26.05 -9.29 -17.09
CA ASN A 335 25.28 -10.01 -18.13
C ASN A 335 23.89 -9.39 -18.37
N PHE A 336 23.74 -8.08 -18.14
CA PHE A 336 22.51 -7.38 -18.48
C PHE A 336 22.56 -6.91 -19.93
N ARG A 337 21.67 -7.46 -20.76
CA ARG A 337 21.58 -7.11 -22.20
C ARG A 337 20.43 -6.14 -22.51
N GLY A 338 19.69 -5.70 -21.49
CA GLY A 338 18.57 -4.77 -21.65
C GLY A 338 19.02 -3.32 -21.78
N VAL A 339 18.06 -2.45 -22.11
CA VAL A 339 18.24 -0.99 -22.11
C VAL A 339 17.39 -0.42 -20.98
N LEU A 340 18.03 0.20 -20.00
CA LEU A 340 17.35 0.89 -18.92
C LEU A 340 17.02 2.31 -19.39
N ARG A 341 15.76 2.57 -19.72
CA ARG A 341 15.35 3.89 -20.23
C ARG A 341 15.45 4.97 -19.18
N ARG A 342 15.12 4.66 -17.93
CA ARG A 342 15.18 5.63 -16.83
C ARG A 342 15.71 5.01 -15.56
N LEU A 343 16.69 5.69 -14.96
CA LEU A 343 17.13 5.48 -13.60
C LEU A 343 16.77 6.72 -12.78
N HIS A 344 15.93 6.55 -11.77
CA HIS A 344 15.59 7.61 -10.82
C HIS A 344 16.24 7.31 -9.47
N LEU A 345 17.02 8.25 -8.96
CA LEU A 345 17.71 8.15 -7.68
C LEU A 345 17.16 9.21 -6.74
N LEU A 346 16.61 8.81 -5.60
CA LEU A 346 15.95 9.72 -4.68
C LEU A 346 16.47 9.49 -3.26
N ARG A 347 17.03 10.56 -2.66
CA ARG A 347 17.65 10.51 -1.32
C ARG A 347 18.74 9.43 -1.23
N CYS A 348 19.49 9.20 -2.30
CA CYS A 348 20.61 8.25 -2.32
C CYS A 348 21.94 8.94 -2.01
N GLU A 349 22.88 8.18 -1.45
CA GLU A 349 24.30 8.53 -1.38
C GLU A 349 24.98 7.90 -2.59
N ILE A 350 25.67 8.70 -3.41
CA ILE A 350 26.17 8.27 -4.73
C ILE A 350 27.67 8.52 -4.82
N TYR A 351 28.43 7.45 -5.03
CA TYR A 351 29.83 7.53 -5.42
C TYR A 351 29.91 7.80 -6.92
N LEU A 352 30.48 8.94 -7.34
CA LEU A 352 30.49 9.36 -8.74
C LEU A 352 31.21 8.35 -9.66
N GLY A 353 32.33 7.79 -9.21
CA GLY A 353 33.04 6.74 -9.96
C GLY A 353 32.17 5.50 -10.20
N SER A 354 31.32 5.15 -9.23
CA SER A 354 30.35 4.05 -9.37
C SER A 354 29.27 4.39 -10.39
N LEU A 355 28.77 5.63 -10.39
CA LEU A 355 27.77 6.07 -11.37
C LEU A 355 28.33 6.08 -12.80
N GLN A 356 29.58 6.53 -12.98
CA GLN A 356 30.25 6.48 -14.28
C GLN A 356 30.38 5.03 -14.75
N LEU A 357 30.88 4.15 -13.88
CA LEU A 357 31.01 2.73 -14.16
C LEU A 357 29.67 2.08 -14.52
N LEU A 358 28.58 2.45 -13.85
CA LEU A 358 27.23 1.98 -14.14
C LEU A 358 26.80 2.36 -15.57
N VAL A 359 27.03 3.61 -15.98
CA VAL A 359 26.69 4.12 -17.31
C VAL A 359 27.55 3.48 -18.40
N GLU A 360 28.83 3.22 -18.12
CA GLU A 360 29.73 2.54 -19.05
C GLU A 360 29.35 1.06 -19.22
N THR A 361 28.83 0.45 -18.16
CA THR A 361 28.52 -0.98 -18.12
C THR A 361 27.11 -1.28 -18.65
N ILE A 362 26.15 -0.40 -18.40
CA ILE A 362 24.72 -0.60 -18.72
C ILE A 362 24.24 0.55 -19.59
N SER A 363 23.50 0.22 -20.65
CA SER A 363 22.86 1.21 -21.51
C SER A 363 21.73 1.91 -20.76
N ILE A 364 22.00 3.12 -20.24
CA ILE A 364 21.01 3.97 -19.55
C ILE A 364 20.69 5.19 -20.43
N GLU A 365 19.42 5.42 -20.75
CA GLU A 365 19.03 6.58 -21.59
C GLU A 365 18.94 7.89 -20.79
N ARG A 366 18.45 7.85 -19.54
CA ARG A 366 18.29 9.03 -18.69
C ARG A 366 18.47 8.70 -17.21
N ILE A 367 19.25 9.52 -16.53
CA ILE A 367 19.43 9.49 -15.08
C ILE A 367 18.85 10.78 -14.50
N THR A 368 18.00 10.62 -13.49
CA THR A 368 17.46 11.73 -12.70
C THR A 368 17.78 11.50 -11.25
N SER A 369 18.24 12.55 -10.57
CA SER A 369 18.54 12.51 -9.15
C SER A 369 17.80 13.62 -8.41
N SER A 370 17.34 13.31 -7.20
CA SER A 370 16.62 14.25 -6.35
C SER A 370 17.02 14.03 -4.89
N TYR A 371 17.44 15.10 -4.22
CA TYR A 371 17.91 15.06 -2.82
C TYR A 371 19.04 14.05 -2.55
N CYS A 372 19.87 13.76 -3.55
CA CYS A 372 20.99 12.85 -3.42
C CYS A 372 22.22 13.55 -2.83
N GLN A 373 23.03 12.79 -2.11
CA GLN A 373 24.36 13.19 -1.67
C GLN A 373 25.39 12.59 -2.62
N TYR A 374 26.40 13.37 -3.00
CA TYR A 374 27.47 12.93 -3.90
C TYR A 374 28.80 12.95 -3.17
N ASP A 375 29.53 11.85 -3.26
CA ASP A 375 30.91 11.82 -2.80
C ASP A 375 31.83 12.37 -3.91
N TYR A 376 32.52 13.47 -3.60
CA TYR A 376 33.25 14.28 -4.56
C TYR A 376 34.73 13.91 -4.59
N GLU A 377 35.03 12.79 -5.24
CA GLU A 377 36.38 12.50 -5.73
C GLU A 377 36.35 12.55 -7.27
N ASP A 378 36.74 13.70 -7.84
CA ASP A 378 36.97 13.97 -9.27
C ASP A 378 35.72 14.07 -10.21
N LEU A 379 35.44 15.28 -10.74
CA LEU A 379 34.10 15.68 -11.23
C LEU A 379 33.96 15.96 -12.74
N SER A 380 35.00 15.74 -13.56
CA SER A 380 34.99 16.34 -14.91
C SER A 380 34.16 15.58 -15.98
N SER A 381 33.75 14.33 -15.78
CA SER A 381 33.23 13.44 -16.84
C SER A 381 31.70 13.22 -16.86
N VAL A 382 30.95 13.40 -15.76
CA VAL A 382 29.57 12.87 -15.64
C VAL A 382 28.44 13.88 -15.95
N ASN A 383 28.78 15.17 -16.12
CA ASN A 383 27.78 16.26 -16.14
C ASN A 383 26.76 16.26 -17.30
N SER A 384 26.94 15.46 -18.36
CA SER A 384 26.03 15.50 -19.52
C SER A 384 24.80 14.60 -19.43
N LEU A 385 24.79 13.61 -18.53
CA LEU A 385 23.73 12.58 -18.45
C LEU A 385 22.84 12.67 -17.22
N VAL A 386 23.24 13.46 -16.22
CA VAL A 386 22.53 13.55 -14.93
C VAL A 386 21.78 14.86 -14.87
N GLU A 387 20.45 14.79 -14.99
CA GLU A 387 19.60 15.93 -14.72
C GLU A 387 19.34 16.03 -13.23
N HIS A 388 19.83 17.11 -12.61
CA HIS A 388 19.53 17.43 -11.22
C HIS A 388 18.17 18.13 -11.15
N VAL A 389 17.26 17.55 -10.38
CA VAL A 389 15.96 18.15 -10.09
C VAL A 389 15.97 18.56 -8.63
N ASP A 390 16.53 19.74 -8.36
CA ASP A 390 16.41 20.37 -7.06
C ASP A 390 15.07 21.09 -7.00
N SER A 391 14.11 20.47 -6.34
CA SER A 391 12.86 21.14 -5.98
C SER A 391 12.92 21.50 -4.50
N GLU A 392 12.96 22.80 -4.19
CA GLU A 392 12.91 23.32 -2.81
C GLU A 392 11.55 23.11 -2.12
N GLY A 393 10.62 22.37 -2.73
CA GLY A 393 9.35 21.99 -2.12
C GLY A 393 9.51 20.72 -1.29
N GLY A 394 9.40 20.83 0.04
CA GLY A 394 9.44 19.67 0.93
C GLY A 394 8.35 18.66 0.60
N PHE A 395 8.70 17.57 -0.06
CA PHE A 395 7.81 16.44 -0.29
C PHE A 395 7.68 15.61 1.00
N GLY A 396 6.47 15.60 1.57
CA GLY A 396 6.08 14.60 2.58
C GLY A 396 6.09 13.18 1.98
N GLU A 397 5.99 12.16 2.83
CA GLU A 397 6.05 10.74 2.43
C GLU A 397 5.02 10.34 1.36
N GLY A 398 3.99 11.15 1.09
CA GLY A 398 3.03 10.94 0.00
C GLY A 398 3.50 11.33 -1.41
N GLY A 399 4.62 12.06 -1.55
CA GLY A 399 5.13 12.50 -2.87
C GLY A 399 5.60 11.37 -3.79
N TRP A 400 5.84 10.18 -3.23
CA TRP A 400 6.23 8.99 -3.99
C TRP A 400 5.16 8.53 -4.98
N ASP A 401 3.88 8.66 -4.61
CA ASP A 401 2.77 8.19 -5.44
C ASP A 401 2.49 9.13 -6.63
N GLU A 402 2.99 10.37 -6.61
CA GLU A 402 2.80 11.35 -7.70
C GLU A 402 3.97 11.41 -8.69
N LEU A 403 5.16 10.92 -8.31
CA LEU A 403 6.37 10.96 -9.15
C LEU A 403 6.59 9.68 -10.00
N LEU A 404 5.84 8.60 -9.74
CA LEU A 404 5.97 7.27 -10.38
C LEU A 404 4.69 6.85 -11.12
#